data_AF-A0A2P6PX05-F1
#
_entry.id   AF-A0A2P6PX05-F1
#
_cell.length_a   1.000
_cell.length_b   1.000
_cell.length_c   1.000
_cell.angle_alpha   90.00
_cell.angle_beta   90.00
_cell.angle_gamma   90.00
#
_symmetry.space_group_name_H-M   'P 1'
#
loop_
_entity.id
_entity.type
_entity.pdbx_description
1 polymer ?
#
loop_
_entity_poly.entity_id
_entity_poly.type
_entity_poly.pdbx_seq_one_letter_code
_entity_poly.pdbx_strand_id
1 'polypeptide(L)'
;MEELQSALGNRGLTVSKLPEKGRCLLTTKDFYPGEVIISQEPYVCVPNNSAGNSKCDACFESSHLKKCSGCQVVYYCSSTCQKSEWKLHRLECQALSKLPEEKRRAVTPSLRLMIRLYCRSKLQSQKTIPTSAMDNYNLVEALVAHMSEVDEKQMVLYAQMANLVSLILQRPDINIKEIAENFSKFACNAHTICDSELKPLGTGLYPVISIINHSCLPNSVLLFEGRSAVVRAVQHIPEGAEVLISYIDTAGSTVTRQKALKEQYLFTCACPRCIKAGHYEDIQESAILEGYRCKDNKCDGFLLRDSDDKGFICQQCGRLKGKEEIIEMESEIRSLQEKAIIAVESTPSITYHEVIATLKAMETLQRYLCHDFCIYLIPTWEELIKNLMKAEDWSEALAYCRLTIPVYQRVYPGFHPSLGLQYYTCGKLEWLLGETDDAVKSLTKAVDILRITHGTSTPFMKDLFRRLEEARAEAFINGVD
;
A
#
# COMPACT_ATOMS: atom_id res chain seq x y z
N MET A 1 9.87 17.82 -22.10
CA MET A 1 8.40 17.81 -21.93
C MET A 1 7.67 17.46 -23.23
N GLU A 2 8.07 17.99 -24.39
CA GLU A 2 7.43 17.65 -25.68
C GLU A 2 7.45 16.15 -26.01
N GLU A 3 8.59 15.48 -25.84
CA GLU A 3 8.69 14.02 -26.07
C GLU A 3 7.73 13.23 -25.17
N LEU A 4 7.61 13.63 -23.89
CA LEU A 4 6.67 13.03 -22.96
C LEU A 4 5.22 13.26 -23.41
N GLN A 5 4.87 14.50 -23.82
CA GLN A 5 3.54 14.81 -24.32
C GLN A 5 3.18 13.97 -25.55
N SER A 6 4.10 13.80 -26.49
CA SER A 6 3.89 12.94 -27.67
C SER A 6 3.67 11.48 -27.28
N ALA A 7 4.50 10.94 -26.38
CA ALA A 7 4.38 9.57 -25.89
C ALA A 7 3.05 9.32 -25.13
N LEU A 8 2.58 10.30 -24.39
CA LEU A 8 1.29 10.26 -23.69
C LEU A 8 0.10 10.45 -24.65
N GLY A 9 0.23 11.32 -25.65
CA GLY A 9 -0.81 11.54 -26.66
C GLY A 9 -1.18 10.26 -27.41
N ASN A 10 -0.19 9.43 -27.74
CA ASN A 10 -0.39 8.09 -28.33
C ASN A 10 -1.16 7.12 -27.42
N ARG A 11 -1.25 7.41 -26.13
CA ARG A 11 -1.98 6.62 -25.13
C ARG A 11 -3.34 7.24 -24.78
N GLY A 12 -3.72 8.37 -25.38
CA GLY A 12 -4.93 9.09 -25.01
C GLY A 12 -4.78 9.89 -23.72
N LEU A 13 -3.58 10.45 -23.49
CA LEU A 13 -3.22 11.15 -22.27
C LEU A 13 -2.47 12.46 -22.57
N THR A 14 -2.56 13.42 -21.67
CA THR A 14 -1.78 14.67 -21.73
C THR A 14 -1.42 15.16 -20.33
N VAL A 15 -0.28 15.84 -20.19
CA VAL A 15 0.09 16.53 -18.95
C VAL A 15 -0.39 17.98 -19.02
N SER A 16 -1.10 18.41 -18.00
CA SER A 16 -1.48 19.82 -17.82
C SER A 16 -1.03 20.33 -16.46
N LYS A 17 -1.23 21.63 -16.19
CA LYS A 17 -0.97 22.25 -14.89
C LYS A 17 -2.24 22.92 -14.39
N LEU A 18 -2.79 22.43 -13.29
CA LEU A 18 -3.90 23.05 -12.59
C LEU A 18 -3.35 24.00 -11.51
N PRO A 19 -3.96 25.19 -11.31
CA PRO A 19 -3.45 26.20 -10.37
C PRO A 19 -3.21 25.66 -8.94
N GLU A 20 -4.12 24.83 -8.43
CA GLU A 20 -4.09 24.35 -7.05
C GLU A 20 -3.38 23.00 -6.87
N LYS A 21 -3.25 22.20 -7.93
CA LYS A 21 -2.70 20.83 -7.88
C LYS A 21 -1.34 20.67 -8.55
N GLY A 22 -0.84 21.73 -9.19
CA GLY A 22 0.39 21.64 -9.98
C GLY A 22 0.17 20.77 -11.22
N ARG A 23 1.13 19.91 -11.55
CA ARG A 23 1.02 19.03 -12.72
C ARG A 23 -0.07 17.99 -12.50
N CYS A 24 -0.78 17.63 -13.56
CA CYS A 24 -1.82 16.62 -13.55
C CYS A 24 -1.80 15.83 -14.85
N LEU A 25 -2.32 14.61 -14.79
CA LEU A 25 -2.52 13.76 -15.96
C LEU A 25 -3.99 13.82 -16.36
N LEU A 26 -4.28 14.26 -17.59
CA LEU A 26 -5.62 14.33 -18.14
C LEU A 26 -5.80 13.31 -19.26
N THR A 27 -7.03 12.84 -19.45
CA THR A 27 -7.41 11.99 -20.57
C THR A 27 -7.65 12.82 -21.84
N THR A 28 -7.31 12.27 -23.00
CA THR A 28 -7.67 12.83 -24.34
C THR A 28 -8.57 11.88 -25.13
N LYS A 29 -9.15 10.90 -24.43
CA LYS A 29 -10.20 9.98 -24.87
C LYS A 29 -10.90 9.40 -23.63
N ASP A 30 -12.00 8.71 -23.84
CA ASP A 30 -12.66 7.95 -22.78
C ASP A 30 -11.84 6.73 -22.34
N PHE A 31 -11.92 6.40 -21.05
CA PHE A 31 -11.47 5.14 -20.48
C PHE A 31 -12.59 4.44 -19.70
N TYR A 32 -12.64 3.13 -19.79
CA TYR A 32 -13.68 2.29 -19.17
C TYR A 32 -13.10 1.36 -18.10
N PRO A 33 -13.92 0.87 -17.14
CA PRO A 33 -13.46 0.00 -16.06
C PRO A 33 -12.61 -1.18 -16.56
N GLY A 34 -11.41 -1.33 -15.98
CA GLY A 34 -10.45 -2.40 -16.29
C GLY A 34 -9.38 -2.03 -17.32
N GLU A 35 -9.60 -0.98 -18.11
CA GLU A 35 -8.63 -0.54 -19.12
C GLU A 35 -7.33 -0.03 -18.49
N VAL A 36 -6.20 -0.39 -19.10
CA VAL A 36 -4.89 0.19 -18.74
C VAL A 36 -4.86 1.63 -19.20
N ILE A 37 -4.76 2.56 -18.27
CA ILE A 37 -4.52 3.98 -18.56
C ILE A 37 -3.06 4.18 -18.92
N ILE A 38 -2.17 3.72 -18.04
CA ILE A 38 -0.72 3.84 -18.22
C ILE A 38 0.01 2.75 -17.43
N SER A 39 1.17 2.33 -17.95
CA SER A 39 2.10 1.47 -17.23
C SER A 39 3.52 2.01 -17.34
N GLN A 40 4.34 1.77 -16.31
CA GLN A 40 5.72 2.24 -16.25
C GLN A 40 6.59 1.26 -15.45
N GLU A 41 7.73 0.86 -16.02
CA GLU A 41 8.82 0.21 -15.27
C GLU A 41 9.48 1.24 -14.32
N PRO A 42 9.97 0.84 -13.14
CA PRO A 42 10.59 1.77 -12.21
C PRO A 42 11.86 2.36 -12.83
N TYR A 43 12.06 3.67 -12.67
CA TYR A 43 13.34 4.28 -13.00
C TYR A 43 14.44 3.68 -12.12
N VAL A 44 14.18 3.58 -10.82
CA VAL A 44 15.00 2.81 -9.87
C VAL A 44 14.09 2.12 -8.86
N CYS A 45 14.51 0.94 -8.40
CA CYS A 45 13.82 0.22 -7.34
C CYS A 45 14.78 -0.63 -6.50
N VAL A 46 14.34 -1.00 -5.31
CA VAL A 46 15.02 -1.92 -4.39
C VAL A 46 14.00 -2.85 -3.73
N PRO A 47 14.31 -4.15 -3.54
CA PRO A 47 13.45 -5.03 -2.76
C PRO A 47 13.55 -4.74 -1.25
N ASN A 48 12.48 -5.04 -0.52
CA ASN A 48 12.44 -5.01 0.94
C ASN A 48 13.06 -6.31 1.48
N ASN A 49 14.38 -6.36 1.49
CA ASN A 49 15.14 -7.50 2.03
C ASN A 49 15.37 -7.31 3.53
N SER A 50 15.05 -8.33 4.32
CA SER A 50 15.35 -8.41 5.76
C SER A 50 15.95 -9.78 6.11
N ALA A 51 16.38 -9.97 7.36
CA ALA A 51 16.86 -11.25 7.84
C ALA A 51 15.79 -12.33 7.65
N GLY A 52 16.09 -13.38 6.89
CA GLY A 52 15.15 -14.47 6.59
C GLY A 52 14.14 -14.19 5.47
N ASN A 53 14.05 -12.96 4.96
CA ASN A 53 13.13 -12.60 3.86
C ASN A 53 13.90 -11.79 2.80
N SER A 54 14.68 -12.50 1.99
CA SER A 54 15.39 -11.94 0.84
C SER A 54 14.59 -12.16 -0.44
N LYS A 55 14.72 -11.22 -1.37
CA LYS A 55 14.10 -11.22 -2.69
C LYS A 55 15.14 -10.91 -3.76
N CYS A 56 14.90 -11.38 -4.97
CA CYS A 56 15.71 -11.10 -6.14
C CYS A 56 15.70 -9.60 -6.47
N ASP A 57 16.86 -8.98 -6.60
CA ASP A 57 16.99 -7.55 -6.93
C ASP A 57 16.49 -7.18 -8.34
N ALA A 58 16.23 -8.18 -9.20
CA ALA A 58 15.78 -8.00 -10.59
C ALA A 58 14.28 -8.31 -10.80
N CYS A 59 13.71 -9.29 -10.09
CA CYS A 59 12.31 -9.72 -10.30
C CYS A 59 11.48 -9.81 -9.02
N PHE A 60 12.08 -9.56 -7.85
CA PHE A 60 11.45 -9.57 -6.53
C PHE A 60 10.95 -10.94 -6.03
N GLU A 61 11.19 -12.02 -6.78
CA GLU A 61 10.95 -13.39 -6.33
C GLU A 61 11.84 -13.81 -5.15
N SER A 62 11.31 -14.65 -4.26
CA SER A 62 12.03 -15.13 -3.06
C SER A 62 12.70 -16.51 -3.25
N SER A 63 12.49 -17.18 -4.37
CA SER A 63 12.98 -18.55 -4.61
C SER A 63 14.40 -18.60 -5.18
N HIS A 64 15.18 -19.62 -4.79
CA HIS A 64 16.49 -19.98 -5.37
C HIS A 64 17.53 -18.85 -5.39
N LEU A 65 17.55 -18.02 -4.36
CA LEU A 65 18.39 -16.82 -4.31
C LEU A 65 19.87 -17.14 -4.10
N LYS A 66 20.70 -16.50 -4.92
CA LYS A 66 22.15 -16.47 -4.80
C LYS A 66 22.62 -15.05 -4.53
N LYS A 67 23.44 -14.91 -3.49
CA LYS A 67 24.03 -13.64 -3.08
C LYS A 67 25.15 -13.24 -4.04
N CYS A 68 25.22 -11.97 -4.41
CA CYS A 68 26.33 -11.46 -5.24
C CYS A 68 27.66 -11.59 -4.49
N SER A 69 28.62 -12.31 -5.08
CA SER A 69 29.90 -12.60 -4.45
C SER A 69 30.77 -11.35 -4.19
N GLY A 70 30.63 -10.33 -5.04
CA GLY A 70 31.40 -9.08 -4.93
C GLY A 70 30.93 -8.19 -3.79
N CYS A 71 29.68 -7.70 -3.84
CA CYS A 71 29.19 -6.78 -2.82
C CYS A 71 28.69 -7.48 -1.56
N GLN A 72 28.18 -8.71 -1.64
CA GLN A 72 27.49 -9.39 -0.53
C GLN A 72 26.30 -8.59 0.02
N VAL A 73 25.59 -7.84 -0.83
CA VAL A 73 24.39 -7.07 -0.46
C VAL A 73 23.15 -7.53 -1.23
N VAL A 74 23.28 -7.77 -2.54
CA VAL A 74 22.15 -8.08 -3.43
C VAL A 74 21.99 -9.58 -3.67
N TYR A 75 20.78 -9.98 -4.06
CA TYR A 75 20.43 -11.37 -4.35
C TYR A 75 19.81 -11.51 -5.74
N TYR A 76 20.05 -12.64 -6.40
CA TYR A 76 19.44 -12.98 -7.69
C TYR A 76 18.97 -14.43 -7.70
N CYS A 77 17.77 -14.69 -8.24
CA CYS A 77 17.26 -16.06 -8.39
C CYS A 77 17.92 -16.83 -9.55
N SER A 78 18.52 -16.12 -10.52
CA SER A 78 19.11 -16.71 -11.72
C SER A 78 20.22 -15.85 -12.31
N SER A 79 21.07 -16.47 -13.14
CA SER A 79 22.08 -15.74 -13.93
C SER A 79 21.46 -14.78 -14.94
N THR A 80 20.25 -15.07 -15.44
CA THR A 80 19.48 -14.18 -16.31
C THR A 80 19.11 -12.89 -15.58
N CYS A 81 18.55 -12.99 -14.37
CA CYS A 81 18.25 -11.83 -13.52
C CYS A 81 19.51 -11.01 -13.20
N GLN A 82 20.60 -11.68 -12.81
CA GLN A 82 21.86 -10.99 -12.54
C GLN A 82 22.39 -10.24 -13.78
N LYS A 83 22.35 -10.85 -14.96
CA LYS A 83 22.79 -10.22 -16.22
C LYS A 83 21.92 -9.03 -16.61
N SER A 84 20.60 -9.11 -16.40
CA SER A 84 19.67 -8.02 -16.72
C SER A 84 19.97 -6.75 -15.92
N GLU A 85 20.37 -6.89 -14.66
CA GLU A 85 20.71 -5.77 -13.78
C GLU A 85 22.20 -5.37 -13.86
N TRP A 86 23.05 -6.16 -14.53
CA TRP A 86 24.51 -6.04 -14.38
C TRP A 86 25.08 -4.68 -14.77
N LYS A 87 24.52 -4.00 -15.78
CA LYS A 87 25.00 -2.66 -16.16
C LYS A 87 24.92 -1.67 -14.99
N LEU A 88 23.79 -1.66 -14.28
CA LEU A 88 23.55 -0.82 -13.11
C LEU A 88 24.27 -1.40 -11.89
N HIS A 89 24.05 -2.68 -11.63
CA HIS A 89 24.60 -3.36 -10.46
C HIS A 89 26.12 -3.37 -10.45
N ARG A 90 26.82 -3.38 -11.58
CA ARG A 90 28.30 -3.29 -11.60
C ARG A 90 28.79 -2.03 -10.90
N LEU A 91 28.16 -0.88 -11.15
CA LEU A 91 28.53 0.39 -10.52
C LEU A 91 28.14 0.38 -9.03
N GLU A 92 26.94 -0.09 -8.70
CA GLU A 92 26.48 -0.25 -7.32
C GLU A 92 27.40 -1.21 -6.54
N CYS A 93 27.75 -2.35 -7.12
CA CYS A 93 28.59 -3.38 -6.54
C CYS A 93 29.98 -2.85 -6.24
N GLN A 94 30.58 -2.09 -7.16
CA GLN A 94 31.90 -1.47 -6.96
C GLN A 94 31.88 -0.46 -5.81
N ALA A 95 30.80 0.29 -5.64
CA ALA A 95 30.63 1.22 -4.53
C ALA A 95 30.46 0.46 -3.20
N LEU A 96 29.57 -0.52 -3.17
CA LEU A 96 29.23 -1.27 -1.95
C LEU A 96 30.34 -2.22 -1.49
N SER A 97 31.09 -2.86 -2.40
CA SER A 97 32.14 -3.83 -2.05
C SER A 97 33.34 -3.22 -1.34
N LYS A 98 33.52 -1.90 -1.44
CA LYS A 98 34.57 -1.15 -0.74
C LYS A 98 34.25 -0.91 0.74
N LEU A 99 32.99 -1.08 1.13
CA LEU A 99 32.57 -0.84 2.51
C LEU A 99 32.97 -2.03 3.39
N PRO A 100 33.39 -1.78 4.65
CA PRO A 100 33.51 -2.83 5.67
C PRO A 100 32.22 -3.63 5.79
N GLU A 101 32.33 -4.90 6.15
CA GLU A 101 31.18 -5.81 6.22
C GLU A 101 30.02 -5.29 7.08
N GLU A 102 30.32 -4.76 8.26
CA GLU A 102 29.33 -4.17 9.17
C GLU A 102 28.56 -3.03 8.49
N LYS A 103 29.28 -2.15 7.78
CA LYS A 103 28.67 -1.02 7.05
C LYS A 103 27.85 -1.48 5.85
N ARG A 104 28.20 -2.58 5.20
CA ARG A 104 27.40 -3.17 4.11
C ARG A 104 26.03 -3.64 4.59
N ARG A 105 25.98 -4.24 5.79
CA ARG A 105 24.72 -4.69 6.42
C ARG A 105 23.83 -3.53 6.85
N ALA A 106 24.42 -2.38 7.17
CA ALA A 106 23.71 -1.19 7.61
C ALA A 106 23.16 -0.30 6.46
N VAL A 107 23.41 -0.64 5.18
CA VAL A 107 22.90 0.16 4.06
C VAL A 107 21.40 -0.05 3.92
N THR A 108 20.63 0.97 4.30
CA THR A 108 19.17 0.94 4.24
C THR A 108 18.64 0.94 2.80
N PRO A 109 17.40 0.45 2.57
CA PRO A 109 16.76 0.53 1.25
C PRO A 109 16.76 1.93 0.64
N SER A 110 16.50 2.98 1.44
CA SER A 110 16.50 4.37 0.97
C SER A 110 17.88 4.82 0.47
N LEU A 111 18.96 4.46 1.17
CA LEU A 111 20.33 4.73 0.70
C LEU A 111 20.64 3.97 -0.58
N ARG A 112 20.25 2.68 -0.67
CA ARG A 112 20.43 1.88 -1.89
C ARG A 112 19.67 2.47 -3.08
N LEU A 113 18.43 2.89 -2.88
CA LEU A 113 17.62 3.53 -3.94
C LEU A 113 18.32 4.78 -4.48
N MET A 114 18.91 5.59 -3.59
CA MET A 114 19.68 6.78 -3.97
C MET A 114 20.97 6.43 -4.72
N ILE A 115 21.73 5.44 -4.25
CA ILE A 115 22.92 4.95 -4.95
C ILE A 115 22.54 4.49 -6.37
N ARG A 116 21.47 3.72 -6.51
CA ARG A 116 20.95 3.27 -7.82
C ARG A 116 20.55 4.42 -8.71
N LEU A 117 19.96 5.50 -8.17
CA LEU A 117 19.59 6.69 -8.92
C LEU A 117 20.80 7.32 -9.61
N TYR A 118 21.86 7.58 -8.85
CA TYR A 118 23.08 8.19 -9.38
C TYR A 118 23.90 7.24 -10.29
N CYS A 119 23.86 5.92 -10.03
CA CYS A 119 24.41 4.93 -10.94
C CYS A 119 23.68 4.93 -12.29
N ARG A 120 22.33 4.94 -12.28
CA ARG A 120 21.52 4.95 -13.50
C ARG A 120 21.68 6.25 -14.28
N SER A 121 21.60 7.40 -13.59
CA SER A 121 21.79 8.72 -14.21
C SER A 121 23.13 8.82 -14.93
N LYS A 122 24.21 8.30 -14.32
CA LYS A 122 25.53 8.21 -14.98
C LYS A 122 25.51 7.35 -16.24
N LEU A 123 24.87 6.18 -16.19
CA LEU A 123 24.81 5.29 -17.34
C LEU A 123 24.04 5.92 -18.51
N GLN A 124 22.98 6.70 -18.23
CA GLN A 124 22.24 7.45 -19.24
C GLN A 124 23.05 8.62 -19.80
N SER A 125 23.71 9.41 -18.95
CA SER A 125 24.54 10.53 -19.42
C SER A 125 25.72 10.08 -20.27
N GLN A 126 26.28 8.90 -19.98
CA GLN A 126 27.31 8.24 -20.78
C GLN A 126 26.77 7.43 -21.96
N LYS A 127 25.46 7.43 -22.20
CA LYS A 127 24.79 6.66 -23.27
C LYS A 127 25.06 5.14 -23.23
N THR A 128 25.37 4.59 -22.05
CA THR A 128 25.60 3.15 -21.84
C THR A 128 24.29 2.36 -21.78
N ILE A 129 23.23 3.03 -21.32
CA ILE A 129 21.84 2.56 -21.36
C ILE A 129 20.98 3.58 -22.10
N PRO A 130 19.91 3.14 -22.78
CA PRO A 130 19.04 4.05 -23.51
C PRO A 130 18.24 4.96 -22.56
N THR A 131 17.79 6.09 -23.12
CA THR A 131 16.74 6.93 -22.57
C THR A 131 15.49 6.80 -23.44
N SER A 132 14.32 7.09 -22.86
CA SER A 132 13.07 7.26 -23.61
C SER A 132 12.27 8.45 -23.07
N ALA A 133 11.20 8.80 -23.77
CA ALA A 133 10.26 9.84 -23.33
C ALA A 133 9.71 9.64 -21.91
N MET A 134 9.62 8.38 -21.45
CA MET A 134 9.09 7.98 -20.12
C MET A 134 10.17 7.41 -19.19
N ASP A 135 11.44 7.37 -19.62
CA ASP A 135 12.57 6.82 -18.86
C ASP A 135 13.83 7.66 -19.11
N ASN A 136 13.96 8.74 -18.36
CA ASN A 136 15.13 9.62 -18.37
C ASN A 136 15.22 10.40 -17.05
N TYR A 137 16.43 10.85 -16.69
CA TYR A 137 16.68 11.56 -15.44
C TYR A 137 15.94 12.90 -15.33
N ASN A 138 15.67 13.60 -16.43
CA ASN A 138 14.96 14.89 -16.39
C ASN A 138 13.54 14.75 -15.80
N LEU A 139 12.92 13.57 -15.94
CA LEU A 139 11.64 13.28 -15.28
C LEU A 139 11.78 13.21 -13.76
N VAL A 140 12.89 12.67 -13.26
CA VAL A 140 13.22 12.64 -11.82
C VAL A 140 13.50 14.05 -11.32
N GLU A 141 14.28 14.83 -12.07
CA GLU A 141 14.58 16.23 -11.70
C GLU A 141 13.30 17.05 -11.56
N ALA A 142 12.32 16.81 -12.42
CA ALA A 142 11.03 17.48 -12.41
C ALA A 142 10.10 17.06 -11.26
N LEU A 143 10.41 16.03 -10.46
CA LEU A 143 9.57 15.61 -9.34
C LEU A 143 9.50 16.68 -8.24
N VAL A 144 8.36 16.74 -7.57
CA VAL A 144 8.15 17.70 -6.49
C VAL A 144 8.90 17.24 -5.24
N ALA A 145 9.71 18.12 -4.67
CA ALA A 145 10.51 17.85 -3.48
C ALA A 145 9.97 18.50 -2.20
N HIS A 146 9.07 19.48 -2.31
CA HIS A 146 8.55 20.28 -1.18
C HIS A 146 9.64 20.82 -0.21
N MET A 147 10.84 21.15 -0.71
CA MET A 147 11.99 21.54 0.12
C MET A 147 11.71 22.70 1.09
N SER A 148 10.82 23.63 0.73
CA SER A 148 10.45 24.77 1.57
C SER A 148 9.60 24.40 2.80
N GLU A 149 9.02 23.20 2.80
CA GLU A 149 8.10 22.71 3.83
C GLU A 149 8.74 21.63 4.71
N VAL A 150 9.95 21.19 4.37
CA VAL A 150 10.72 20.21 5.15
C VAL A 150 11.20 20.86 6.44
N ASP A 151 10.89 20.24 7.58
CA ASP A 151 11.35 20.72 8.87
C ASP A 151 12.88 20.55 9.07
N GLU A 152 13.42 21.27 10.06
CA GLU A 152 14.86 21.28 10.32
C GLU A 152 15.45 19.90 10.65
N LYS A 153 14.73 19.07 11.40
CA LYS A 153 15.20 17.73 11.78
C LYS A 153 15.27 16.83 10.56
N GLN A 154 14.24 16.88 9.72
CA GLN A 154 14.17 16.11 8.48
C GLN A 154 15.24 16.57 7.48
N MET A 155 15.50 17.88 7.39
CA MET A 155 16.59 18.43 6.59
C MET A 155 17.98 17.96 7.04
N VAL A 156 18.23 17.93 8.35
CA VAL A 156 19.49 17.39 8.91
C VAL A 156 19.65 15.91 8.55
N LEU A 157 18.57 15.12 8.67
CA LEU A 157 18.57 13.72 8.28
C LEU A 157 18.92 13.54 6.79
N TYR A 158 18.30 14.31 5.89
CA TYR A 158 18.62 14.25 4.46
C TYR A 158 20.06 14.64 4.16
N ALA A 159 20.61 15.65 4.83
CA ALA A 159 22.01 16.04 4.68
C ALA A 159 22.98 14.92 5.16
N GLN A 160 22.68 14.27 6.27
CA GLN A 160 23.45 13.13 6.78
C GLN A 160 23.41 11.94 5.81
N MET A 161 22.23 11.59 5.31
CA MET A 161 22.06 10.54 4.31
C MET A 161 22.78 10.88 3.00
N ALA A 162 22.72 12.14 2.56
CA ALA A 162 23.42 12.62 1.37
C ALA A 162 24.94 12.49 1.50
N ASN A 163 25.50 12.86 2.65
CA ASN A 163 26.92 12.65 2.94
C ASN A 163 27.29 11.17 2.87
N LEU A 164 26.47 10.28 3.44
CA LEU A 164 26.72 8.84 3.38
C LEU A 164 26.69 8.30 1.95
N VAL A 165 25.70 8.70 1.14
CA VAL A 165 25.63 8.32 -0.28
C VAL A 165 26.87 8.81 -1.04
N SER A 166 27.29 10.07 -0.82
CA SER A 166 28.50 10.64 -1.44
C SER A 166 29.76 9.84 -1.07
N LEU A 167 29.91 9.48 0.21
CA LEU A 167 31.01 8.64 0.70
C LEU A 167 31.01 7.23 0.09
N ILE A 168 29.84 6.64 -0.16
CA ILE A 168 29.71 5.32 -0.78
C ILE A 168 30.05 5.39 -2.28
N LEU A 169 29.53 6.40 -2.99
CA LEU A 169 29.75 6.54 -4.43
C LEU A 169 31.16 7.01 -4.79
N GLN A 170 31.83 7.77 -3.91
CA GLN A 170 33.19 8.30 -4.08
C GLN A 170 33.37 9.03 -5.42
N ARG A 171 32.41 9.88 -5.78
CA ARG A 171 32.36 10.59 -7.06
C ARG A 171 32.50 12.10 -6.87
N PRO A 172 33.49 12.76 -7.51
CA PRO A 172 33.73 14.18 -7.33
C PRO A 172 32.65 15.05 -8.00
N ASP A 173 31.90 14.50 -8.95
CA ASP A 173 30.89 15.20 -9.73
C ASP A 173 29.51 15.26 -9.06
N ILE A 174 29.34 14.66 -7.88
CA ILE A 174 28.04 14.62 -7.19
C ILE A 174 27.91 15.78 -6.21
N ASN A 175 26.83 16.53 -6.34
CA ASN A 175 26.47 17.60 -5.41
C ASN A 175 25.64 17.05 -4.23
N ILE A 176 26.14 17.20 -3.00
CA ILE A 176 25.47 16.75 -1.78
C ILE A 176 24.09 17.41 -1.62
N LYS A 177 23.93 18.67 -2.03
CA LYS A 177 22.64 19.39 -1.97
C LYS A 177 21.61 18.73 -2.89
N GLU A 178 22.03 18.31 -4.08
CA GLU A 178 21.18 17.60 -5.03
C GLU A 178 20.75 16.23 -4.48
N ILE A 179 21.66 15.51 -3.79
CA ILE A 179 21.30 14.24 -3.14
C ILE A 179 20.25 14.47 -2.05
N ALA A 180 20.41 15.51 -1.22
CA ALA A 180 19.46 15.83 -0.17
C ALA A 180 18.08 16.20 -0.76
N GLU A 181 18.05 16.99 -1.83
CA GLU A 181 16.81 17.30 -2.55
C GLU A 181 16.15 16.02 -3.12
N ASN A 182 16.94 15.12 -3.70
CA ASN A 182 16.44 13.84 -4.22
C ASN A 182 15.88 12.94 -3.10
N PHE A 183 16.39 13.01 -1.86
CA PHE A 183 15.76 12.30 -0.74
C PHE A 183 14.37 12.84 -0.42
N SER A 184 14.18 14.16 -0.49
CA SER A 184 12.85 14.76 -0.36
C SER A 184 11.92 14.33 -1.50
N LYS A 185 12.44 14.26 -2.75
CA LYS A 185 11.68 13.70 -3.89
C LYS A 185 11.28 12.25 -3.65
N PHE A 186 12.16 11.41 -3.10
CA PHE A 186 11.78 10.03 -2.77
C PHE A 186 10.68 9.97 -1.70
N ALA A 187 10.74 10.80 -0.66
CA ALA A 187 9.72 10.82 0.38
C ALA A 187 8.32 11.13 -0.16
N CYS A 188 8.23 11.99 -1.19
CA CYS A 188 6.95 12.40 -1.77
C CYS A 188 6.48 11.54 -2.96
N ASN A 189 7.40 10.87 -3.67
CA ASN A 189 7.10 10.27 -4.98
C ASN A 189 7.48 8.80 -5.13
N ALA A 190 8.21 8.21 -4.17
CA ALA A 190 8.52 6.79 -4.23
C ALA A 190 7.28 5.97 -3.81
N HIS A 191 7.04 4.88 -4.52
CA HIS A 191 5.92 3.98 -4.26
C HIS A 191 6.42 2.68 -3.63
N THR A 192 5.65 2.18 -2.66
CA THR A 192 5.78 0.80 -2.20
C THR A 192 5.27 -0.13 -3.30
N ILE A 193 6.16 -0.97 -3.82
CA ILE A 193 5.84 -2.00 -4.81
C ILE A 193 5.23 -3.16 -4.04
N CYS A 194 4.05 -3.61 -4.45
CA CYS A 194 3.35 -4.73 -3.82
C CYS A 194 3.16 -5.92 -4.77
N ASP A 195 2.88 -7.10 -4.23
CA ASP A 195 2.37 -8.21 -5.03
C ASP A 195 0.87 -8.05 -5.35
N SER A 196 0.30 -9.05 -6.03
CA SER A 196 -1.13 -9.07 -6.37
C SER A 196 -2.06 -9.22 -5.17
N GLU A 197 -1.54 -9.50 -3.97
CA GLU A 197 -2.30 -9.51 -2.72
C GLU A 197 -2.01 -8.25 -1.88
N LEU A 198 -1.45 -7.20 -2.49
CA LEU A 198 -1.06 -5.93 -1.87
C LEU A 198 0.03 -6.04 -0.79
N LYS A 199 0.77 -7.16 -0.72
CA LYS A 199 1.87 -7.31 0.25
C LYS A 199 3.11 -6.58 -0.24
N PRO A 200 3.80 -5.81 0.62
CA PRO A 200 4.94 -5.00 0.22
C PRO A 200 6.14 -5.88 -0.19
N LEU A 201 6.64 -5.67 -1.40
CA LEU A 201 7.81 -6.33 -1.98
C LEU A 201 9.05 -5.45 -1.99
N GLY A 202 8.90 -4.13 -2.15
CA GLY A 202 10.02 -3.20 -2.29
C GLY A 202 9.58 -1.75 -2.44
N THR A 203 10.52 -0.89 -2.83
CA THR A 203 10.27 0.53 -3.10
C THR A 203 10.80 0.88 -4.48
N GLY A 204 10.03 1.66 -5.26
CA GLY A 204 10.42 2.11 -6.58
C GLY A 204 10.02 3.54 -6.88
N LEU A 205 10.75 4.19 -7.79
CA LEU A 205 10.43 5.51 -8.31
C LEU A 205 9.87 5.40 -9.72
N TYR A 206 8.70 6.01 -9.96
CA TYR A 206 7.96 5.94 -11.21
C TYR A 206 7.60 7.35 -11.70
N PRO A 207 8.53 8.08 -12.33
CA PRO A 207 8.38 9.52 -12.52
C PRO A 207 7.15 9.98 -13.31
N VAL A 208 6.60 9.13 -14.19
CA VAL A 208 5.39 9.47 -14.96
C VAL A 208 4.13 9.13 -14.16
N ILE A 209 4.15 8.03 -13.39
CA ILE A 209 3.06 7.69 -12.46
C ILE A 209 2.93 8.75 -11.37
N SER A 210 4.03 9.32 -10.88
CA SER A 210 4.04 10.40 -9.88
C SER A 210 3.44 11.74 -10.37
N ILE A 211 2.99 11.84 -11.63
CA ILE A 211 2.23 13.00 -12.14
C ILE A 211 0.74 12.89 -11.78
N ILE A 212 0.25 11.69 -11.50
CA ILE A 212 -1.17 11.41 -11.27
C ILE A 212 -1.54 11.85 -9.86
N ASN A 213 -2.49 12.79 -9.75
CA ASN A 213 -2.87 13.39 -8.47
C ASN A 213 -3.75 12.48 -7.60
N HIS A 214 -3.89 12.87 -6.34
CA HIS A 214 -4.69 12.20 -5.34
C HIS A 214 -6.19 12.53 -5.40
N SER A 215 -7.03 11.54 -5.10
CA SER A 215 -8.40 11.72 -4.60
C SER A 215 -8.75 10.63 -3.57
N CYS A 216 -9.51 10.96 -2.52
CA CYS A 216 -10.07 9.96 -1.60
C CYS A 216 -11.27 9.19 -2.19
N LEU A 217 -11.71 9.59 -3.39
CA LEU A 217 -12.64 8.90 -4.28
C LEU A 217 -11.96 8.85 -5.67
N PRO A 218 -10.96 7.97 -5.85
CA PRO A 218 -10.20 7.93 -7.09
C PRO A 218 -11.01 7.28 -8.22
N ASN A 219 -10.73 7.68 -9.46
CA ASN A 219 -11.33 7.07 -10.66
C ASN A 219 -10.43 6.00 -11.28
N SER A 220 -9.23 5.80 -10.74
CA SER A 220 -8.28 4.79 -11.15
C SER A 220 -7.56 4.16 -9.95
N VAL A 221 -6.99 2.97 -10.16
CA VAL A 221 -6.20 2.24 -9.15
C VAL A 221 -4.78 2.03 -9.67
N LEU A 222 -3.80 2.19 -8.79
CA LEU A 222 -2.39 1.85 -9.04
C LEU A 222 -2.10 0.48 -8.40
N LEU A 223 -1.73 -0.50 -9.22
CA LEU A 223 -1.21 -1.80 -8.79
C LEU A 223 0.13 -2.10 -9.47
N PHE A 224 0.73 -3.24 -9.13
CA PHE A 224 2.00 -3.68 -9.70
C PHE A 224 1.87 -5.05 -10.38
N GLU A 225 2.42 -5.15 -11.59
CA GLU A 225 2.63 -6.40 -12.29
C GLU A 225 4.14 -6.70 -12.27
N GLY A 226 4.57 -7.52 -11.29
CA GLY A 226 5.97 -7.66 -10.94
C GLY A 226 6.50 -6.36 -10.34
N ARG A 227 7.39 -5.67 -11.07
CA ARG A 227 7.88 -4.33 -10.68
C ARG A 227 7.26 -3.21 -11.50
N SER A 228 6.48 -3.51 -12.53
CA SER A 228 5.85 -2.49 -13.36
C SER A 228 4.64 -1.90 -12.63
N ALA A 229 4.60 -0.58 -12.50
CA ALA A 229 3.41 0.13 -12.04
C ALA A 229 2.36 0.14 -13.16
N VAL A 230 1.12 -0.21 -12.83
CA VAL A 230 0.00 -0.28 -13.78
C VAL A 230 -1.19 0.46 -13.19
N VAL A 231 -1.67 1.47 -13.92
CA VAL A 231 -2.84 2.27 -13.54
C VAL A 231 -4.03 1.86 -14.40
N ARG A 232 -5.12 1.45 -13.76
CA ARG A 232 -6.36 1.02 -14.41
C ARG A 232 -7.53 1.89 -14.02
N ALA A 233 -8.42 2.17 -14.96
CA ALA A 233 -9.69 2.82 -14.65
C ALA A 233 -10.57 1.89 -13.81
N VAL A 234 -11.17 2.40 -12.73
CA VAL A 234 -12.14 1.65 -11.90
C VAL A 234 -13.58 2.08 -12.15
N GLN A 235 -13.76 3.13 -12.94
CA GLN A 235 -15.03 3.68 -13.40
C GLN A 235 -14.83 4.29 -14.79
N HIS A 236 -15.92 4.73 -15.43
CA HIS A 236 -15.80 5.53 -16.65
C HIS A 236 -15.07 6.85 -16.36
N ILE A 237 -14.06 7.17 -17.18
CA ILE A 237 -13.30 8.43 -17.14
C ILE A 237 -13.49 9.10 -18.51
N PRO A 238 -14.32 10.14 -18.63
CA PRO A 238 -14.55 10.79 -19.91
C PRO A 238 -13.30 11.53 -20.40
N GLU A 239 -13.24 11.81 -21.69
CA GLU A 239 -12.25 12.72 -22.27
C GLU A 239 -12.18 14.06 -21.51
N GLY A 240 -10.96 14.55 -21.28
CA GLY A 240 -10.68 15.81 -20.59
C GLY A 240 -10.69 15.70 -19.06
N ALA A 241 -11.06 14.56 -18.49
CA ALA A 241 -11.04 14.36 -17.05
C ALA A 241 -9.62 14.09 -16.51
N GLU A 242 -9.40 14.47 -15.25
CA GLU A 242 -8.17 14.16 -14.52
C GLU A 242 -8.14 12.69 -14.11
N VAL A 243 -7.02 12.01 -14.34
CA VAL A 243 -6.74 10.68 -13.80
C VAL A 243 -6.30 10.84 -12.35
N LEU A 244 -6.98 10.14 -11.44
CA LEU A 244 -6.80 10.27 -10.00
C LEU A 244 -6.64 8.89 -9.35
N ILE A 245 -5.61 8.75 -8.51
CA ILE A 245 -5.37 7.56 -7.66
C ILE A 245 -5.49 7.92 -6.18
N SER A 246 -5.52 6.92 -5.30
CA SER A 246 -5.32 7.17 -3.87
C SER A 246 -3.83 7.08 -3.51
N TYR A 247 -3.38 7.96 -2.62
CA TYR A 247 -2.00 8.00 -2.10
C TYR A 247 -1.90 7.35 -0.71
N ILE A 248 -3.05 7.15 -0.09
CA ILE A 248 -3.22 6.70 1.28
C ILE A 248 -4.32 5.64 1.31
N ASP A 249 -4.45 4.94 2.43
CA ASP A 249 -5.66 4.18 2.70
C ASP A 249 -6.87 5.12 2.82
N THR A 250 -7.97 4.75 2.16
CA THR A 250 -9.22 5.51 2.17
C THR A 250 -10.19 5.09 3.28
N ALA A 251 -9.86 4.07 4.09
CA ALA A 251 -10.78 3.54 5.09
C ALA A 251 -11.10 4.54 6.22
N GLY A 252 -10.14 5.39 6.61
CA GLY A 252 -10.28 6.29 7.75
C GLY A 252 -11.22 7.48 7.58
N SER A 253 -11.45 8.20 8.67
CA SER A 253 -12.24 9.45 8.72
C SER A 253 -11.62 10.55 7.85
N THR A 254 -12.39 11.60 7.58
CA THR A 254 -11.86 12.75 6.82
C THR A 254 -10.67 13.40 7.53
N VAL A 255 -10.69 13.46 8.86
CA VAL A 255 -9.57 13.98 9.66
C VAL A 255 -8.33 13.11 9.50
N THR A 256 -8.47 11.78 9.64
CA THR A 256 -7.35 10.83 9.48
C THR A 256 -6.74 10.89 8.10
N ARG A 257 -7.57 10.91 7.05
CA ARG A 257 -7.10 11.01 5.66
C ARG A 257 -6.38 12.34 5.40
N GLN A 258 -6.94 13.46 5.85
CA GLN A 258 -6.30 14.78 5.69
C GLN A 258 -4.98 14.87 6.44
N LYS A 259 -4.91 14.29 7.65
CA LYS A 259 -3.66 14.21 8.43
C LYS A 259 -2.58 13.45 7.66
N ALA A 260 -2.88 12.24 7.19
CA ALA A 260 -1.93 11.44 6.42
C ALA A 260 -1.44 12.16 5.15
N LEU A 261 -2.34 12.82 4.43
CA LEU A 261 -1.97 13.61 3.24
C LEU A 261 -1.10 14.82 3.59
N LYS A 262 -1.42 15.53 4.67
CA LYS A 262 -0.67 16.71 5.09
C LYS A 262 0.72 16.34 5.61
N GLU A 263 0.85 15.25 6.35
CA GLU A 263 2.12 14.81 6.93
C GLU A 263 3.09 14.28 5.86
N GLN A 264 2.60 13.53 4.87
CA GLN A 264 3.45 12.90 3.86
C GLN A 264 3.58 13.69 2.56
N TYR A 265 2.48 14.32 2.09
CA TYR A 265 2.39 14.95 0.78
C TYR A 265 2.14 16.45 0.84
N LEU A 266 1.99 17.01 2.04
CA LEU A 266 2.02 18.45 2.29
C LEU A 266 0.91 19.23 1.55
N PHE A 267 -0.26 18.61 1.38
CA PHE A 267 -1.45 19.29 0.83
C PHE A 267 -2.74 18.90 1.55
N THR A 268 -3.77 19.70 1.36
CA THR A 268 -5.14 19.42 1.84
C THR A 268 -6.01 18.97 0.67
N CYS A 269 -6.65 17.81 0.79
CA CYS A 269 -7.50 17.27 -0.26
C CYS A 269 -8.86 17.97 -0.32
N ALA A 270 -9.28 18.38 -1.52
CA ALA A 270 -10.59 18.99 -1.78
C ALA A 270 -11.49 18.10 -2.66
N CYS A 271 -11.31 16.77 -2.60
CA CYS A 271 -12.15 15.84 -3.38
C CYS A 271 -13.62 15.82 -2.85
N PRO A 272 -14.57 15.27 -3.62
CA PRO A 272 -16.00 15.24 -3.24
C PRO A 272 -16.29 14.59 -1.87
N ARG A 273 -15.41 13.70 -1.38
CA ARG A 273 -15.51 13.13 -0.03
C ARG A 273 -15.05 14.11 1.04
N CYS A 274 -13.95 14.81 0.80
CA CYS A 274 -13.33 15.69 1.79
C CYS A 274 -14.01 17.06 1.93
N ILE A 275 -14.69 17.55 0.87
CA ILE A 275 -15.45 18.82 0.96
C ILE A 275 -16.66 18.73 1.89
N LYS A 276 -17.11 17.52 2.23
CA LYS A 276 -18.17 17.28 3.21
C LYS A 276 -17.70 17.44 4.66
N ALA A 277 -16.42 17.76 4.90
CA ALA A 277 -15.86 17.91 6.23
C ALA A 277 -16.73 18.82 7.11
N GLY A 278 -17.14 18.31 8.28
CA GLY A 278 -17.97 19.05 9.23
C GLY A 278 -19.47 19.07 8.92
N HIS A 279 -19.91 18.49 7.80
CA HIS A 279 -21.34 18.19 7.61
C HIS A 279 -21.77 17.05 8.53
N TYR A 280 -23.05 17.00 8.89
CA TYR A 280 -23.59 15.96 9.78
C TYR A 280 -23.26 14.53 9.29
N GLU A 281 -23.36 14.27 7.98
CA GLU A 281 -22.99 12.99 7.36
C GLU A 281 -21.53 12.60 7.63
N ASP A 282 -20.59 13.55 7.51
CA ASP A 282 -19.15 13.29 7.72
C ASP A 282 -18.83 13.12 9.21
N ILE A 283 -19.51 13.89 10.08
CA ILE A 283 -19.39 13.75 11.54
C ILE A 283 -19.91 12.38 11.99
N GLN A 284 -21.09 11.98 11.51
CA GLN A 284 -21.67 10.67 11.76
C GLN A 284 -20.76 9.56 11.27
N GLU A 285 -20.27 9.65 10.03
CA GLU A 285 -19.38 8.65 9.45
C GLU A 285 -18.09 8.53 10.26
N SER A 286 -17.47 9.66 10.62
CA SER A 286 -16.25 9.67 11.43
C SER A 286 -16.46 9.03 12.81
N ALA A 287 -17.60 9.29 13.45
CA ALA A 287 -17.95 8.67 14.74
C ALA A 287 -18.22 7.16 14.63
N ILE A 288 -18.67 6.68 13.48
CA ILE A 288 -18.86 5.25 13.20
C ILE A 288 -17.53 4.55 12.91
N LEU A 289 -16.65 5.19 12.13
CA LEU A 289 -15.40 4.60 11.66
C LEU A 289 -14.28 4.63 12.70
N GLU A 290 -14.27 5.62 13.60
CA GLU A 290 -13.17 5.82 14.56
C GLU A 290 -13.67 6.10 15.98
N GLY A 291 -14.98 5.97 16.23
CA GLY A 291 -15.59 6.23 17.53
C GLY A 291 -16.03 4.97 18.28
N TYR A 292 -16.79 5.23 19.34
CA TYR A 292 -17.17 4.23 20.34
C TYR A 292 -18.57 3.68 20.11
N ARG A 293 -18.79 2.44 20.56
CA ARG A 293 -20.14 1.83 20.61
C ARG A 293 -20.95 2.37 21.78
N CYS A 294 -22.26 2.40 21.62
CA CYS A 294 -23.18 2.59 22.73
C CYS A 294 -23.03 1.52 23.83
N LYS A 295 -23.27 1.91 25.09
CA LYS A 295 -23.36 0.98 26.23
C LYS A 295 -24.50 -0.03 26.11
N ASP A 296 -25.53 0.32 25.35
CA ASP A 296 -26.64 -0.57 25.09
C ASP A 296 -26.30 -1.43 23.88
N ASN A 297 -26.06 -2.73 24.09
CA ASN A 297 -25.71 -3.67 23.01
C ASN A 297 -26.81 -3.83 21.96
N LYS A 298 -28.03 -3.35 22.23
CA LYS A 298 -29.15 -3.33 21.27
C LYS A 298 -29.25 -2.01 20.50
N CYS A 299 -28.41 -1.03 20.81
CA CYS A 299 -28.37 0.27 20.15
C CYS A 299 -27.24 0.32 19.14
N ASP A 300 -27.58 0.62 17.90
CA ASP A 300 -26.68 0.81 16.75
C ASP A 300 -26.29 2.29 16.52
N GLY A 301 -26.57 3.14 17.50
CA GLY A 301 -26.30 4.57 17.43
C GLY A 301 -24.82 4.91 17.60
N PHE A 302 -24.40 5.98 16.94
CA PHE A 302 -23.05 6.54 17.06
C PHE A 302 -22.94 7.55 18.21
N LEU A 303 -21.70 7.78 18.65
CA LEU A 303 -21.40 8.54 19.86
C LEU A 303 -20.64 9.82 19.50
N LEU A 304 -21.09 10.96 20.03
CA LEU A 304 -20.42 12.26 19.90
C LEU A 304 -19.91 12.75 21.26
N ARG A 305 -18.86 13.57 21.24
CA ARG A 305 -18.25 14.10 22.45
C ARG A 305 -19.25 14.95 23.24
N ASP A 306 -19.30 14.74 24.54
CA ASP A 306 -20.07 15.55 25.47
C ASP A 306 -19.49 16.97 25.60
N SER A 307 -20.35 17.97 25.77
CA SER A 307 -19.94 19.38 25.89
C SER A 307 -19.13 19.65 27.16
N ASP A 308 -19.39 18.90 28.23
CA ASP A 308 -18.68 19.02 29.51
C ASP A 308 -17.45 18.11 29.58
N ASP A 309 -17.05 17.48 28.47
CA ASP A 309 -15.94 16.53 28.37
C ASP A 309 -16.03 15.34 29.34
N LYS A 310 -17.25 14.94 29.74
CA LYS A 310 -17.48 13.77 30.62
C LYS A 310 -17.38 12.44 29.87
N GLY A 311 -17.29 12.48 28.54
CA GLY A 311 -17.21 11.29 27.68
C GLY A 311 -17.95 11.51 26.37
N PHE A 312 -18.73 10.51 25.95
CA PHE A 312 -19.44 10.50 24.67
C PHE A 312 -20.90 10.10 24.83
N ILE A 313 -21.80 10.86 24.20
CA ILE A 313 -23.24 10.66 24.25
C ILE A 313 -23.71 9.98 22.98
N CYS A 314 -24.48 8.89 23.14
CA CYS A 314 -25.12 8.21 22.02
C CYS A 314 -26.21 9.09 21.40
N GLN A 315 -26.12 9.33 20.10
CA GLN A 315 -27.04 10.20 19.37
C GLN A 315 -28.42 9.56 19.10
N GLN A 316 -28.61 8.30 19.49
CA GLN A 316 -29.87 7.57 19.32
C GLN A 316 -30.61 7.34 20.63
N CYS A 317 -29.94 6.87 21.68
CA CYS A 317 -30.57 6.57 22.97
C CYS A 317 -30.18 7.50 24.12
N GLY A 318 -29.28 8.47 23.88
CA GLY A 318 -28.87 9.47 24.87
C GLY A 318 -27.96 8.98 26.00
N ARG A 319 -27.57 7.70 26.02
CA ARG A 319 -26.68 7.15 27.05
C ARG A 319 -25.26 7.72 26.93
N LEU A 320 -24.65 8.01 28.08
CA LEU A 320 -23.26 8.46 28.20
C LEU A 320 -22.30 7.27 28.37
N LYS A 321 -21.29 7.18 27.50
CA LYS A 321 -20.09 6.37 27.73
C LYS A 321 -19.01 7.26 28.36
N GLY A 322 -18.59 6.89 29.57
CA GLY A 322 -17.77 7.74 30.41
C GLY A 322 -16.32 7.82 29.93
N LYS A 323 -15.68 8.96 30.13
CA LYS A 323 -14.29 9.19 29.72
C LYS A 323 -13.31 8.27 30.44
N GLU A 324 -13.47 8.07 31.74
CA GLU A 324 -12.59 7.21 32.55
C GLU A 324 -12.66 5.74 32.09
N GLU A 325 -13.88 5.25 31.83
CA GLU A 325 -14.14 3.90 31.30
C GLU A 325 -13.40 3.68 29.95
N ILE A 326 -13.43 4.68 29.07
CA ILE A 326 -12.74 4.66 27.78
C ILE A 326 -11.22 4.61 27.97
N ILE A 327 -10.67 5.51 28.81
CA ILE A 327 -9.22 5.59 29.06
C ILE A 327 -8.68 4.27 29.61
N GLU A 328 -9.40 3.65 30.54
CA GLU A 328 -9.02 2.37 31.14
C GLU A 328 -8.94 1.26 30.07
N MET A 329 -9.99 1.10 29.26
CA MET A 329 -10.01 0.11 28.17
C MET A 329 -8.93 0.36 27.12
N GLU A 330 -8.74 1.61 26.69
CA GLU A 330 -7.71 1.94 25.72
C GLU A 330 -6.30 1.62 26.25
N SER A 331 -6.07 1.83 27.55
CA SER A 331 -4.82 1.48 28.21
C SER A 331 -4.57 -0.02 28.21
N GLU A 332 -5.61 -0.81 28.50
CA GLU A 332 -5.53 -2.27 28.46
C GLU A 332 -5.30 -2.80 27.03
N ILE A 333 -6.03 -2.26 26.05
CA ILE A 333 -5.84 -2.57 24.62
C ILE A 333 -4.40 -2.29 24.19
N ARG A 334 -3.84 -1.12 24.55
CA ARG A 334 -2.42 -0.80 24.26
C ARG A 334 -1.47 -1.80 24.91
N SER A 335 -1.70 -2.18 26.16
CA SER A 335 -0.86 -3.18 26.85
C SER A 335 -0.90 -4.54 26.15
N LEU A 336 -2.07 -4.98 25.69
CA LEU A 336 -2.21 -6.22 24.92
C LEU A 336 -1.56 -6.12 23.54
N GLN A 337 -1.67 -4.97 22.87
CA GLN A 337 -1.02 -4.72 21.60
C GLN A 337 0.51 -4.82 21.72
N GLU A 338 1.10 -4.19 22.74
CA GLU A 338 2.54 -4.30 23.03
C GLU A 338 2.97 -5.74 23.30
N LYS A 339 2.20 -6.48 24.10
CA LYS A 339 2.45 -7.92 24.35
C LYS A 339 2.41 -8.75 23.06
N ALA A 340 1.43 -8.50 22.18
CA ALA A 340 1.31 -9.20 20.91
C ALA A 340 2.51 -8.93 20.00
N ILE A 341 2.99 -7.68 19.93
CA ILE A 341 4.19 -7.31 19.15
C ILE A 341 5.42 -8.08 19.66
N ILE A 342 5.65 -8.07 20.98
CA ILE A 342 6.79 -8.78 21.59
C ILE A 342 6.73 -10.28 21.33
N ALA A 343 5.53 -10.87 21.39
CA ALA A 343 5.32 -12.30 21.14
C ALA A 343 5.58 -12.68 19.67
N VAL A 344 5.26 -11.79 18.72
CA VAL A 344 5.56 -12.00 17.28
C VAL A 344 7.06 -11.90 17.00
N GLU A 345 7.78 -11.00 17.68
CA GLU A 345 9.22 -10.81 17.51
C GLU A 345 10.07 -11.93 18.14
N SER A 346 9.50 -12.68 19.09
CA SER A 346 10.17 -13.78 19.80
C SER A 346 9.89 -15.13 19.12
N THR A 347 10.89 -15.79 18.52
CA THR A 347 10.71 -17.12 17.87
C THR A 347 10.95 -18.26 18.87
N PRO A 348 9.97 -19.19 19.07
CA PRO A 348 9.79 -20.42 18.25
C PRO A 348 8.32 -20.71 17.86
N SER A 349 8.07 -21.73 17.01
CA SER A 349 6.77 -22.18 16.46
C SER A 349 5.64 -22.47 17.48
N ILE A 350 5.92 -22.39 18.78
CA ILE A 350 4.98 -22.58 19.90
C ILE A 350 4.24 -21.26 20.24
N THR A 351 4.60 -20.12 19.64
CA THR A 351 4.09 -18.77 19.99
C THR A 351 2.78 -18.35 19.31
N TYR A 352 2.30 -19.00 18.25
CA TYR A 352 1.08 -18.54 17.57
C TYR A 352 -0.17 -18.66 18.45
N HIS A 353 -0.25 -19.68 19.32
CA HIS A 353 -1.37 -19.81 20.25
C HIS A 353 -1.43 -18.66 21.28
N GLU A 354 -0.28 -18.23 21.79
CA GLU A 354 -0.18 -17.09 22.72
C GLU A 354 -0.53 -15.77 22.03
N VAL A 355 -0.04 -15.58 20.79
CA VAL A 355 -0.39 -14.42 19.96
C VAL A 355 -1.89 -14.40 19.68
N ILE A 356 -2.48 -15.51 19.25
CA ILE A 356 -3.93 -15.64 19.01
C ILE A 356 -4.71 -15.33 20.28
N ALA A 357 -4.33 -15.89 21.43
CA ALA A 357 -5.01 -15.64 22.70
C ALA A 357 -4.96 -14.15 23.09
N THR A 358 -3.80 -13.51 22.93
CA THR A 358 -3.61 -12.07 23.20
C THR A 358 -4.46 -11.21 22.25
N LEU A 359 -4.47 -11.54 20.96
CA LEU A 359 -5.27 -10.85 19.96
C LEU A 359 -6.78 -11.01 20.20
N LYS A 360 -7.25 -12.20 20.62
CA LYS A 360 -8.66 -12.43 20.99
C LYS A 360 -9.08 -11.64 22.22
N ALA A 361 -8.21 -11.55 23.23
CA ALA A 361 -8.47 -10.71 24.40
C ALA A 361 -8.58 -9.23 24.01
N MET A 362 -7.67 -8.77 23.14
CA MET A 362 -7.70 -7.41 22.61
C MET A 362 -8.96 -7.15 21.77
N GLU A 363 -9.35 -8.08 20.90
CA GLU A 363 -10.55 -8.01 20.07
C GLU A 363 -11.83 -7.90 20.90
N THR A 364 -11.91 -8.67 22.00
CA THR A 364 -13.06 -8.64 22.92
C THR A 364 -13.23 -7.25 23.52
N LEU A 365 -12.13 -6.63 23.99
CA LEU A 365 -12.14 -5.27 24.51
C LEU A 365 -12.48 -4.25 23.42
N GLN A 366 -11.88 -4.38 22.23
CA GLN A 366 -12.16 -3.50 21.10
C GLN A 366 -13.62 -3.55 20.67
N ARG A 367 -14.27 -4.73 20.64
CA ARG A 367 -15.69 -4.82 20.26
C ARG A 367 -16.65 -4.23 21.28
N TYR A 368 -16.27 -4.29 22.56
CA TYR A 368 -17.02 -3.63 23.63
C TYR A 368 -16.82 -2.10 23.61
N LEU A 369 -15.62 -1.64 23.26
CA LEU A 369 -15.26 -0.23 23.21
C LEU A 369 -15.77 0.48 21.94
N CYS A 370 -15.45 -0.09 20.78
CA CYS A 370 -15.55 0.52 19.46
C CYS A 370 -16.85 0.14 18.74
N HIS A 371 -17.32 1.05 17.89
CA HIS A 371 -18.46 0.80 17.00
C HIS A 371 -18.22 -0.44 16.10
N ASP A 372 -19.27 -1.14 15.66
CA ASP A 372 -19.17 -2.36 14.82
C ASP A 372 -18.37 -2.17 13.52
N PHE A 373 -18.37 -0.96 12.99
CA PHE A 373 -17.70 -0.58 11.75
C PHE A 373 -16.42 0.21 11.99
N CYS A 374 -15.92 0.19 13.23
CA CYS A 374 -14.70 0.90 13.57
C CYS A 374 -13.50 0.25 12.87
N ILE A 375 -12.71 1.07 12.19
CA ILE A 375 -11.55 0.61 11.41
C ILE A 375 -10.44 0.05 12.31
N TYR A 376 -10.42 0.39 13.60
CA TYR A 376 -9.45 -0.15 14.56
C TYR A 376 -9.62 -1.65 14.82
N LEU A 377 -10.78 -2.23 14.46
CA LEU A 377 -11.00 -3.67 14.52
C LEU A 377 -10.30 -4.43 13.38
N ILE A 378 -10.14 -3.80 12.21
CA ILE A 378 -9.63 -4.44 11.00
C ILE A 378 -8.22 -5.02 11.21
N PRO A 379 -7.20 -4.26 11.69
CA PRO A 379 -5.86 -4.80 11.84
C PRO A 379 -5.80 -6.00 12.78
N THR A 380 -6.59 -5.97 13.86
CA THR A 380 -6.69 -7.09 14.82
C THR A 380 -7.27 -8.33 14.15
N TRP A 381 -8.37 -8.18 13.41
CA TRP A 381 -9.00 -9.29 12.70
C TRP A 381 -8.11 -9.84 11.58
N GLU A 382 -7.44 -8.99 10.81
CA GLU A 382 -6.48 -9.44 9.79
C GLU A 382 -5.33 -10.25 10.40
N GLU A 383 -4.81 -9.82 11.55
CA GLU A 383 -3.74 -10.55 12.24
C GLU A 383 -4.25 -11.86 12.86
N LEU A 384 -5.48 -11.89 13.37
CA LEU A 384 -6.14 -13.12 13.81
C LEU A 384 -6.30 -14.10 12.63
N ILE A 385 -6.85 -13.66 11.50
CA ILE A 385 -7.01 -14.48 10.29
C ILE A 385 -5.67 -15.09 9.89
N LYS A 386 -4.61 -14.27 9.80
CA LYS A 386 -3.26 -14.75 9.44
C LYS A 386 -2.73 -15.80 10.40
N ASN A 387 -2.85 -15.60 11.72
CA ASN A 387 -2.29 -16.54 12.70
C ASN A 387 -3.15 -17.79 12.87
N LEU A 388 -4.48 -17.69 12.77
CA LEU A 388 -5.39 -18.83 12.75
C LEU A 388 -5.14 -19.72 11.53
N MET A 389 -4.93 -19.13 10.36
CA MET A 389 -4.53 -19.87 9.15
C MET A 389 -3.18 -20.59 9.33
N LYS A 390 -2.20 -19.98 10.01
CA LYS A 390 -0.93 -20.65 10.33
C LYS A 390 -1.10 -21.77 11.34
N ALA A 391 -2.06 -21.64 12.25
CA ALA A 391 -2.43 -22.66 13.23
C ALA A 391 -3.42 -23.70 12.67
N GLU A 392 -3.76 -23.62 11.37
CA GLU A 392 -4.70 -24.49 10.68
C GLU A 392 -6.13 -24.48 11.27
N ASP A 393 -6.50 -23.44 12.02
CA ASP A 393 -7.88 -23.21 12.46
C ASP A 393 -8.66 -22.43 11.40
N TRP A 394 -9.01 -23.14 10.33
CA TRP A 394 -9.68 -22.57 9.16
C TRP A 394 -11.09 -22.07 9.48
N SER A 395 -11.80 -22.75 10.38
CA SER A 395 -13.18 -22.41 10.76
C SER A 395 -13.24 -21.06 11.46
N GLU A 396 -12.35 -20.82 12.42
CA GLU A 396 -12.33 -19.55 13.13
C GLU A 396 -11.73 -18.44 12.25
N ALA A 397 -10.74 -18.74 11.41
CA ALA A 397 -10.24 -17.80 10.41
C ALA A 397 -11.37 -17.33 9.47
N LEU A 398 -12.24 -18.24 9.02
CA LEU A 398 -13.40 -17.90 8.21
C LEU A 398 -14.39 -16.99 8.96
N ALA A 399 -14.65 -17.27 10.24
CA ALA A 399 -15.53 -16.44 11.06
C ALA A 399 -15.04 -14.98 11.11
N TYR A 400 -13.76 -14.75 11.39
CA TYR A 400 -13.19 -13.40 11.36
C TYR A 400 -13.17 -12.79 9.95
N CYS A 401 -12.90 -13.59 8.91
CA CYS A 401 -12.96 -13.13 7.53
C CYS A 401 -14.37 -12.61 7.19
N ARG A 402 -15.44 -13.31 7.60
CA ARG A 402 -16.82 -12.87 7.43
C ARG A 402 -17.14 -11.58 8.19
N LEU A 403 -16.60 -11.41 9.41
CA LEU A 403 -16.79 -10.18 10.22
C LEU A 403 -16.17 -8.94 9.56
N THR A 404 -15.06 -9.09 8.84
CA THR A 404 -14.39 -7.95 8.18
C THR A 404 -15.16 -7.42 6.96
N ILE A 405 -15.89 -8.27 6.23
CA ILE A 405 -16.50 -7.91 4.94
C ILE A 405 -17.46 -6.72 5.06
N PRO A 406 -18.42 -6.68 6.00
CA PRO A 406 -19.30 -5.52 6.16
C PRO A 406 -18.55 -4.21 6.43
N VAL A 407 -17.43 -4.27 7.15
CA VAL A 407 -16.59 -3.08 7.38
C VAL A 407 -15.89 -2.67 6.10
N TYR A 408 -15.32 -3.61 5.34
CA TYR A 408 -14.69 -3.30 4.05
C TYR A 408 -15.68 -2.70 3.05
N GLN A 409 -16.91 -3.22 3.01
CA GLN A 409 -17.98 -2.69 2.15
C GLN A 409 -18.39 -1.26 2.51
N ARG A 410 -18.28 -0.88 3.79
CA ARG A 410 -18.56 0.47 4.25
C ARG A 410 -17.44 1.44 3.88
N VAL A 411 -16.18 1.05 4.15
CA VAL A 411 -15.04 1.98 4.13
C VAL A 411 -14.38 2.12 2.77
N TYR A 412 -14.54 1.12 1.89
CA TYR A 412 -13.95 1.10 0.57
C TYR A 412 -15.00 1.25 -0.54
N PRO A 413 -14.65 1.91 -1.67
CA PRO A 413 -15.47 1.84 -2.88
C PRO A 413 -15.69 0.40 -3.35
N GLY A 414 -16.81 0.14 -4.03
CA GLY A 414 -17.21 -1.22 -4.44
C GLY A 414 -16.19 -1.96 -5.31
N PHE A 415 -15.31 -1.25 -6.03
CA PHE A 415 -14.24 -1.82 -6.86
C PHE A 415 -12.84 -1.69 -6.23
N HIS A 416 -12.73 -1.50 -4.91
CA HIS A 416 -11.44 -1.40 -4.24
C HIS A 416 -10.74 -2.77 -4.16
N PRO A 417 -9.43 -2.87 -4.45
CA PRO A 417 -8.72 -4.15 -4.46
C PRO A 417 -8.76 -4.86 -3.10
N SER A 418 -8.66 -4.15 -1.97
CA SER A 418 -8.74 -4.76 -0.63
C SER A 418 -10.07 -5.48 -0.37
N LEU A 419 -11.20 -4.95 -0.88
CA LEU A 419 -12.50 -5.61 -0.77
C LEU A 419 -12.54 -6.89 -1.61
N GLY A 420 -12.03 -6.82 -2.84
CA GLY A 420 -11.91 -8.00 -3.72
C GLY A 420 -11.03 -9.10 -3.13
N LEU A 421 -9.89 -8.73 -2.53
CA LEU A 421 -8.97 -9.66 -1.86
C LEU A 421 -9.56 -10.27 -0.59
N GLN A 422 -10.40 -9.52 0.13
CA GLN A 422 -11.10 -10.07 1.28
C GLN A 422 -12.15 -11.10 0.86
N TYR A 423 -12.91 -10.84 -0.20
CA TYR A 423 -13.79 -11.85 -0.80
C TYR A 423 -13.02 -13.06 -1.33
N TYR A 424 -11.85 -12.85 -1.93
CA TYR A 424 -10.99 -13.95 -2.38
C TYR A 424 -10.55 -14.84 -1.22
N THR A 425 -10.12 -14.23 -0.11
CA THR A 425 -9.71 -14.95 1.10
C THR A 425 -10.89 -15.72 1.72
N CYS A 426 -12.05 -15.08 1.82
CA CYS A 426 -13.29 -15.70 2.32
C CYS A 426 -13.66 -16.92 1.47
N GLY A 427 -13.74 -16.75 0.14
CA GLY A 427 -14.11 -17.83 -0.76
C GLY A 427 -13.14 -19.01 -0.75
N LYS A 428 -11.83 -18.76 -0.54
CA LYS A 428 -10.85 -19.83 -0.34
C LYS A 428 -11.08 -20.63 0.94
N LEU A 429 -11.42 -19.95 2.05
CA LEU A 429 -11.68 -20.58 3.33
C LEU A 429 -13.00 -21.36 3.32
N GLU A 430 -14.05 -20.79 2.73
CA GLU A 430 -15.34 -21.45 2.51
C GLU A 430 -15.16 -22.72 1.70
N TRP A 431 -14.41 -22.64 0.59
CA TRP A 431 -14.16 -23.81 -0.25
C TRP A 431 -13.36 -24.89 0.48
N LEU A 432 -12.33 -24.49 1.23
CA LEU A 432 -11.52 -25.40 2.03
C LEU A 432 -12.34 -26.16 3.09
N LEU A 433 -13.39 -25.54 3.62
CA LEU A 433 -14.29 -26.11 4.62
C LEU A 433 -15.49 -26.86 4.01
N GLY A 434 -15.57 -26.96 2.67
CA GLY A 434 -16.67 -27.63 1.98
C GLY A 434 -17.96 -26.80 1.89
N GLU A 435 -17.92 -25.50 2.22
CA GLU A 435 -19.04 -24.56 2.05
C GLU A 435 -19.11 -24.06 0.60
N THR A 436 -19.24 -24.98 -0.35
CA THR A 436 -18.96 -24.73 -1.77
C THR A 436 -19.89 -23.69 -2.41
N ASP A 437 -21.18 -23.66 -2.04
CA ASP A 437 -22.11 -22.64 -2.55
C ASP A 437 -21.72 -21.22 -2.11
N ASP A 438 -21.28 -21.07 -0.87
CA ASP A 438 -20.83 -19.78 -0.34
C ASP A 438 -19.48 -19.39 -0.95
N ALA A 439 -18.59 -20.36 -1.13
CA ALA A 439 -17.34 -20.16 -1.85
C ALA A 439 -17.57 -19.62 -3.27
N VAL A 440 -18.52 -20.18 -4.02
CA VAL A 440 -18.87 -19.69 -5.37
C VAL A 440 -19.35 -18.23 -5.31
N LYS A 441 -20.19 -17.86 -4.32
CA LYS A 441 -20.67 -16.48 -4.15
C LYS A 441 -19.51 -15.53 -3.85
N SER A 442 -18.65 -15.87 -2.89
CA SER A 442 -17.51 -15.05 -2.48
C SER A 442 -16.47 -14.92 -3.58
N LEU A 443 -16.08 -16.01 -4.24
CA LEU A 443 -15.14 -15.99 -5.37
C LEU A 443 -15.70 -15.24 -6.58
N THR A 444 -17.01 -15.29 -6.83
CA THR A 444 -17.64 -14.48 -7.88
C THR A 444 -17.51 -12.99 -7.58
N LYS A 445 -17.80 -12.56 -6.35
CA LYS A 445 -17.59 -11.16 -5.93
C LYS A 445 -16.12 -10.74 -6.02
N ALA A 446 -15.20 -11.63 -5.65
CA ALA A 446 -13.77 -11.40 -5.80
C ALA A 446 -13.41 -11.17 -7.28
N VAL A 447 -13.90 -12.01 -8.19
CA VAL A 447 -13.70 -11.87 -9.64
C VAL A 447 -14.28 -10.56 -10.17
N ASP A 448 -15.50 -10.19 -9.78
CA ASP A 448 -16.16 -8.98 -10.28
C ASP A 448 -15.35 -7.71 -9.98
N ILE A 449 -14.70 -7.67 -8.81
CA ILE A 449 -13.85 -6.57 -8.38
C ILE A 449 -12.43 -6.67 -8.96
N LEU A 450 -11.80 -7.84 -8.81
CA LEU A 450 -10.39 -8.02 -9.10
C LEU A 450 -10.11 -8.05 -10.61
N ARG A 451 -11.06 -8.45 -11.46
CA ARG A 451 -10.89 -8.35 -12.92
C ARG A 451 -10.73 -6.91 -13.42
N ILE A 452 -11.30 -5.94 -12.70
CA ILE A 452 -11.20 -4.50 -13.00
C ILE A 452 -9.85 -3.97 -12.51
N THR A 453 -9.47 -4.31 -11.28
CA THR A 453 -8.27 -3.75 -10.64
C THR A 453 -6.98 -4.45 -11.06
N HIS A 454 -7.01 -5.77 -11.26
CA HIS A 454 -5.85 -6.62 -11.59
C HIS A 454 -5.83 -7.08 -13.05
N GLY A 455 -6.83 -6.70 -13.86
CA GLY A 455 -7.00 -7.17 -15.24
C GLY A 455 -7.47 -8.64 -15.31
N THR A 456 -7.38 -9.26 -16.50
CA THR A 456 -7.87 -10.63 -16.72
C THR A 456 -6.78 -11.63 -17.08
N SER A 457 -5.59 -11.16 -17.42
CA SER A 457 -4.50 -12.00 -17.97
C SER A 457 -3.37 -12.28 -16.98
N THR A 458 -3.38 -11.65 -15.81
CA THR A 458 -2.32 -11.80 -14.81
C THR A 458 -2.32 -13.22 -14.22
N PRO A 459 -1.16 -13.74 -13.76
CA PRO A 459 -1.08 -15.08 -13.16
C PRO A 459 -2.04 -15.25 -11.97
N PHE A 460 -2.13 -14.23 -11.12
CA PHE A 460 -3.06 -14.19 -9.99
C PHE A 460 -4.52 -14.34 -10.44
N MET A 461 -4.95 -13.59 -11.45
CA MET A 461 -6.32 -13.66 -11.94
C MET A 461 -6.64 -14.99 -12.64
N LYS A 462 -5.67 -15.58 -13.36
CA LYS A 462 -5.82 -16.93 -13.92
C LYS A 462 -6.03 -17.98 -12.82
N ASP A 463 -5.30 -17.89 -11.71
CA ASP A 463 -5.50 -18.78 -10.55
C ASP A 463 -6.88 -18.57 -9.93
N LEU A 464 -7.31 -17.32 -9.74
CA LEU A 464 -8.65 -17.01 -9.22
C LEU A 464 -9.76 -17.56 -10.13
N PHE A 465 -9.67 -17.37 -11.46
CA PHE A 465 -10.65 -17.94 -12.40
C PHE A 465 -10.68 -19.46 -12.31
N ARG A 466 -9.52 -20.11 -12.27
CA ARG A 466 -9.42 -21.56 -12.13
C ARG A 466 -10.13 -22.05 -10.85
N ARG A 467 -9.87 -21.41 -9.71
CA ARG A 467 -10.50 -21.75 -8.43
C ARG A 467 -12.02 -21.58 -8.46
N LEU A 468 -12.51 -20.50 -9.09
CA LEU A 468 -13.95 -20.28 -9.22
C LEU A 468 -14.61 -21.37 -10.06
N GLU A 469 -13.99 -21.79 -11.17
CA GLU A 469 -14.52 -22.88 -12.00
C GLU A 469 -14.48 -24.22 -11.28
N GLU A 470 -13.44 -24.51 -10.50
CA GLU A 470 -13.35 -25.71 -9.67
C GLU A 470 -14.46 -25.73 -8.60
N ALA A 471 -14.65 -24.62 -7.88
CA ALA A 471 -15.73 -24.50 -6.89
C ALA A 471 -17.12 -24.64 -7.53
N ARG A 472 -17.34 -24.09 -8.75
CA ARG A 472 -18.61 -24.25 -9.49
C ARG A 472 -18.88 -25.69 -9.89
N ALA A 473 -17.86 -26.39 -10.36
CA ALA A 473 -17.99 -27.80 -10.74
C ALA A 473 -18.35 -28.66 -9.52
N GLU A 474 -17.73 -28.40 -8.37
CA GLU A 474 -18.02 -29.12 -7.12
C GLU A 474 -19.42 -28.79 -6.57
N ALA A 475 -19.85 -27.53 -6.58
CA ALA A 475 -21.20 -27.14 -6.17
C ALA A 475 -22.27 -27.81 -7.03
N PHE A 476 -22.02 -27.90 -8.35
CA PHE A 476 -22.93 -28.59 -9.27
C PHE A 476 -23.05 -30.08 -8.94
N ILE A 477 -21.95 -30.76 -8.59
CA ILE A 477 -21.97 -32.16 -8.18
C ILE A 477 -22.79 -32.33 -6.89
N ASN A 478 -22.57 -31.47 -5.90
CA ASN A 478 -23.23 -31.55 -4.59
C ASN A 478 -24.73 -31.21 -4.62
N GLY A 479 -25.19 -30.48 -5.66
CA GLY A 479 -26.60 -30.11 -5.83
C GLY A 479 -27.46 -31.10 -6.62
N VAL A 480 -26.91 -32.26 -7.01
CA VAL A 480 -27.60 -33.29 -7.81
C VAL A 480 -28.11 -34.47 -6.95
N ASP A 481 -27.88 -34.45 -5.64
CA ASP A 481 -28.36 -35.46 -4.68
C ASP A 481 -29.73 -35.15 -4.04
#